data_AF-A0A2G1LQN7-F1
#
_entry.id   AF-A0A2G1LQN7-F1
#
_cell.length_a   1.000
_cell.length_b   1.000
_cell.length_c   1.000
_cell.angle_alpha   90.00
_cell.angle_beta   90.00
_cell.angle_gamma   90.00
#
_symmetry.space_group_name_H-M   'P 1'
#
loop_
_entity.id
_entity.type
_entity.pdbx_description
1 polymer ?
#
loop_
_entity_poly.entity_id
_entity_poly.type
_entity_poly.pdbx_seq_one_letter_code
_entity_poly.pdbx_strand_id
1 'polypeptide(L)' 'MEDEVKAKFRAFADRFAKDAPVLDTGLVGADLHEIADLIESVVGIPEIDLSDLGRFCNLRPIS' A
#
# COMPACT_ATOMS: atom_id res chain seq x y z
N MET A 1 -5.28 -6.44 -5.82
CA MET A 1 -4.58 -5.35 -6.55
C MET A 1 -3.41 -4.82 -5.71
N GLU A 2 -3.61 -4.56 -4.42
CA GLU A 2 -2.53 -4.09 -3.52
C GLU A 2 -1.35 -5.06 -3.43
N ASP A 3 -1.59 -6.36 -3.24
CA ASP A 3 -0.50 -7.35 -3.11
C ASP A 3 0.41 -7.46 -4.33
N GLU A 4 -0.14 -7.27 -5.53
CA GLU A 4 0.65 -7.28 -6.78
C GLU A 4 1.58 -6.08 -6.86
N VAL A 5 1.13 -4.91 -6.41
CA VAL A 5 1.93 -3.68 -6.37
C VAL A 5 3.05 -3.81 -5.33
N LYS A 6 2.74 -4.36 -4.15
CA LYS A 6 3.75 -4.66 -3.11
C LYS A 6 4.83 -5.60 -3.65
N ALA A 7 4.44 -6.70 -4.30
CA ALA A 7 5.36 -7.67 -4.89
C ALA A 7 6.23 -7.06 -6.00
N LYS A 8 5.67 -6.20 -6.86
CA LYS A 8 6.42 -5.49 -7.90
C LYS A 8 7.46 -4.53 -7.31
N PHE A 9 7.12 -3.81 -6.24
CA PHE A 9 8.07 -2.92 -5.57
C PHE A 9 9.20 -3.71 -4.90
N ARG A 10 8.88 -4.83 -4.23
CA ARG A 10 9.91 -5.72 -3.65
C ARG A 10 10.90 -6.20 -4.71
N ALA A 11 10.39 -6.72 -5.83
CA ALA A 11 11.22 -7.18 -6.94
C ALA A 11 12.05 -6.05 -7.56
N PHE A 12 11.59 -4.80 -7.52
CA PHE A 12 12.38 -3.65 -7.92
C PHE A 12 13.52 -3.36 -6.92
N ALA A 13 13.24 -3.35 -5.62
CA ALA A 13 14.24 -3.13 -4.57
C ALA A 13 15.36 -4.18 -4.61
N ASP A 14 15.00 -5.46 -4.81
CA ASP A 14 15.95 -6.59 -4.85
C ASP A 14 16.95 -6.52 -6.03
N ARG A 15 16.71 -5.65 -7.02
CA ARG A 15 17.67 -5.41 -8.12
C ARG A 15 18.89 -4.62 -7.70
N PHE A 16 18.87 -3.99 -6.53
CA PHE A 16 19.94 -3.14 -6.03
C PHE A 16 20.62 -3.82 -4.83
N ALA A 17 21.96 -3.87 -4.83
CA ALA A 17 22.70 -4.21 -3.62
C ALA A 17 22.47 -3.11 -2.56
N LYS A 18 22.56 -3.46 -1.27
CA LYS A 18 22.23 -2.54 -0.16
C LYS A 18 23.02 -1.24 -0.18
N ASP A 19 24.27 -1.29 -0.59
CA ASP A 19 25.21 -0.17 -0.68
C ASP A 19 25.23 0.47 -2.08
N ALA A 20 24.52 -0.10 -3.06
CA ALA A 20 24.48 0.44 -4.40
C ALA A 20 23.65 1.73 -4.44
N PRO A 21 24.15 2.80 -5.07
CA PRO A 21 23.37 4.01 -5.27
C PRO A 21 22.23 3.76 -6.25
N VAL A 22 21.06 4.32 -5.94
CA VAL A 22 19.91 4.38 -6.84
C VAL A 22 20.00 5.72 -7.57
N LEU A 23 20.44 5.67 -8.83
CA LEU A 23 20.71 6.86 -9.63
C LEU A 23 19.52 7.82 -9.63
N ASP A 24 19.83 9.12 -9.60
CA ASP A 24 18.88 10.24 -9.68
C ASP A 24 17.86 10.34 -8.54
N THR A 25 18.00 9.56 -7.47
CA THR A 25 17.11 9.61 -6.29
C THR A 25 17.80 10.05 -5.01
N GLY A 26 19.14 9.97 -4.95
CA GLY A 26 19.90 10.19 -3.72
C GLY A 26 19.76 9.08 -2.68
N LEU A 27 19.08 7.99 -3.03
CA LEU A 27 18.89 6.81 -2.19
C LEU A 27 19.97 5.75 -2.45
N VAL A 28 20.15 4.85 -1.51
CA VAL A 28 20.88 3.59 -1.68
C VAL A 28 19.91 2.40 -1.67
N GLY A 29 20.38 1.24 -2.12
CA GLY A 29 19.56 0.04 -2.14
C GLY A 29 18.96 -0.29 -0.78
N ALA A 30 19.68 -0.05 0.32
CA ALA A 30 19.17 -0.26 1.68
C ALA A 30 17.87 0.51 1.95
N ASP A 31 17.77 1.76 1.49
CA ASP A 31 16.56 2.58 1.65
C ASP A 31 15.37 1.93 0.91
N LEU A 32 15.59 1.37 -0.29
CA LEU A 32 14.54 0.68 -1.04
C LEU A 32 14.05 -0.59 -0.32
N HIS A 33 14.94 -1.32 0.33
CA HIS A 33 14.56 -2.51 1.09
C HIS A 33 13.75 -2.12 2.33
N GLU A 34 14.16 -1.05 3.03
CA GLU A 34 13.41 -0.54 4.19
C GLU A 34 12.02 -0.03 3.79
N ILE A 35 11.90 0.64 2.64
CA ILE A 35 10.60 1.04 2.09
C ILE A 35 9.76 -0.19 1.73
N ALA A 36 10.37 -1.24 1.17
CA ALA A 36 9.65 -2.47 0.83
C ALA A 36 9.11 -3.17 2.10
N ASP A 37 9.93 -3.25 3.15
CA ASP A 37 9.53 -3.79 4.45
C ASP A 37 8.42 -2.95 5.10
N LEU A 38 8.50 -1.61 4.98
CA LEU A 38 7.45 -0.70 5.45
C LEU A 38 6.13 -0.93 4.69
N ILE A 39 6.17 -1.04 3.37
CA ILE A 39 4.99 -1.30 2.52
C ILE A 39 4.34 -2.64 2.87
N GLU A 40 5.13 -3.66 3.18
CA GLU A 40 4.62 -4.95 3.67
C GLU A 40 3.93 -4.80 5.03
N SER A 41 4.50 -3.98 5.92
CA SER A 41 3.95 -3.73 7.26
C SER A 41 2.64 -2.92 7.27
N VAL A 42 2.38 -2.12 6.21
CA VAL A 42 1.15 -1.34 6.10
C VAL A 42 -0.03 -2.29 5.85
N VAL A 43 -0.86 -2.44 6.88
CA VAL A 43 -2.17 -3.10 6.81
C VAL A 43 -3.15 -2.13 6.15
N GLY A 44 -3.64 -2.48 4.96
CA GLY A 44 -4.69 -1.72 4.30
C GLY A 44 -5.97 -1.75 5.15
N ILE A 45 -6.52 -0.58 5.46
CA ILE A 45 -7.86 -0.49 6.03
C ILE A 45 -8.82 -0.78 4.87
N PRO A 46 -9.69 -1.80 4.97
CA PRO A 46 -10.65 -2.08 3.92
C PRO A 46 -11.53 -0.84 3.70
N GLU A 47 -11.66 -0.43 2.44
CA GLU A 47 -12.64 0.59 2.05
C GLU A 47 -14.04 0.03 2.31
N ILE A 48 -14.77 0.61 3.26
CA ILE A 48 -16.14 0.22 3.56
C ILE A 48 -17.06 1.11 2.73
N ASP A 49 -17.70 0.54 1.72
CA ASP A 49 -18.76 1.21 0.98
C ASP A 49 -20.03 1.28 1.84
N LEU A 50 -20.34 2.49 2.32
CA LEU A 50 -21.52 2.76 3.14
C LEU A 50 -22.78 3.01 2.30
N SER A 51 -22.73 2.90 0.97
CA SER A 51 -23.86 3.17 0.08
C SER A 51 -25.05 2.22 0.33
N ASP A 52 -24.79 1.03 0.88
CA ASP A 52 -25.84 0.06 1.26
C ASP A 52 -26.40 0.28 2.70
N LEU A 53 -25.87 1.21 3.50
CA LEU A 53 -26.42 1.49 4.85
C LEU A 53 -27.87 1.98 4.81
N GLY A 54 -28.30 2.59 3.70
CA GLY A 54 -29.69 3.00 3.48
C GLY A 54 -30.69 1.84 3.42
N ARG A 55 -30.24 0.60 3.12
CA ARG A 55 -31.10 -0.61 3.18
C ARG A 55 -31.20 -1.19 4.58
N PHE A 56 -30.15 -1.09 5.40
CA PHE A 56 -30.14 -1.57 6.79
C PHE A 56 -30.86 -0.61 7.74
N CYS A 57 -30.79 0.68 7.42
CA CYS A 57 -31.55 1.71 8.09
C CYS A 57 -32.97 1.71 7.52
N ASN A 58 -33.88 0.95 8.15
CA ASN A 58 -35.34 1.20 8.10
C ASN A 58 -35.69 2.59 8.69
N LEU A 59 -34.96 3.64 8.29
CA LEU A 59 -35.25 5.02 8.62
C LEU A 59 -36.49 5.38 7.82
N ARG A 60 -37.63 5.29 8.50
CA ARG A 60 -38.87 5.87 8.00
C ARG A 60 -38.60 7.35 7.71
N PRO A 61 -39.09 7.89 6.58
CA PRO A 61 -39.02 9.32 6.33
C PRO A 61 -39.64 10.04 7.52
N ILE A 62 -38.93 11.02 8.08
CA ILE A 62 -39.54 11.94 9.04
C ILE A 62 -40.42 12.86 8.20
N SER A 63 -41.72 12.53 8.17
CA SER A 63 -42.80 13.38 7.66
C SER A 63 -42.99 14.61 8.54
#